data_AF-A0A9D6YKF5-F1
#
_entry.id   AF-A0A9D6YKF5-F1
#
_cell.length_a   1.000
_cell.length_b   1.000
_cell.length_c   1.000
_cell.angle_alpha   90.00
_cell.angle_beta   90.00
_cell.angle_gamma   90.00
#
_symmetry.space_group_name_H-M   'P 1'
#
loop_
_entity.id
_entity.type
_entity.pdbx_description
1 polymer ?
#
loop_
_entity_poly.entity_id
_entity_poly.type
_entity_poly.pdbx_seq_one_letter_code
_entity_poly.pdbx_strand_id
1 'polypeptide(L)'
;MKYTSFLFLLFSAFVLNAQDIIYKNDKTKIDAKVLEIGTENVKYKPTANPDGPVYTINKSEIATIVFQNGTFETFYSTEKSSSHHSDSISIKFCKNLIGVDVGEFANSSIGMVYEHTFGKKGMFALRIPFAVGLNQGNYRNYYGGYPQGKLLSTGIDFIYFPTGQGVLKYYAAPYFEWGMFRYENYHYWYNYSQIPSPSYYERFSGQHLAGGIKNGMLWQPTRHFCFSADFGFGIKKDETSDLNESIEPHFKANVIIGYRF
;
A
#
# COMPACT_ATOMS: atom_id res chain seq x y z
N MET A 1 10.18 -34.44 -12.89
CA MET A 1 10.76 -33.23 -13.52
C MET A 1 9.65 -32.38 -14.16
N LYS A 2 8.80 -31.71 -13.37
CA LYS A 2 7.67 -30.90 -13.87
C LYS A 2 7.68 -29.43 -13.40
N TYR A 3 8.70 -29.01 -12.66
CA TYR A 3 8.79 -27.65 -12.10
C TYR A 3 9.79 -26.73 -12.81
N THR A 4 10.56 -27.24 -13.78
CA THR A 4 11.52 -26.44 -14.53
C THR A 4 10.87 -25.45 -15.50
N SER A 5 9.58 -25.64 -15.84
CA SER A 5 8.88 -24.75 -16.78
C SER A 5 8.24 -23.51 -16.13
N PHE A 6 8.08 -23.48 -14.80
CA PHE A 6 7.47 -22.34 -14.11
C PHE A 6 8.49 -21.23 -13.79
N LEU A 7 9.79 -21.57 -13.79
CA LEU A 7 10.88 -20.63 -13.50
C LEU A 7 11.25 -19.72 -14.68
N PHE A 8 10.79 -20.05 -15.91
CA PHE A 8 11.12 -19.26 -17.10
C PHE A 8 10.15 -18.09 -17.35
N LEU A 9 8.98 -18.06 -16.69
CA LEU A 9 7.98 -17.00 -16.86
C LEU A 9 8.25 -15.76 -15.98
N LEU A 10 9.17 -15.84 -15.02
CA LEU A 10 9.49 -14.72 -14.11
C LEU A 10 10.61 -13.81 -14.60
N PHE A 11 11.27 -14.13 -15.72
CA PHE A 11 12.42 -13.37 -16.23
C PHE A 11 12.10 -12.47 -17.43
N SER A 12 10.86 -12.43 -17.91
CA SER A 12 10.43 -11.51 -18.97
C SER A 12 9.94 -10.16 -18.42
N ALA A 13 10.35 -9.79 -17.20
CA ALA A 13 10.09 -8.47 -16.64
C ALA A 13 10.84 -7.41 -17.46
N PHE A 14 10.16 -6.96 -18.52
CA PHE A 14 10.14 -5.59 -19.01
C PHE A 14 11.49 -4.87 -19.02
N VAL A 15 12.21 -4.97 -20.13
CA VAL A 15 13.04 -3.84 -20.57
C VAL A 15 12.09 -2.76 -21.10
N LEU A 16 11.44 -2.03 -20.19
CA LEU A 16 10.73 -0.80 -20.53
C LEU A 16 11.81 0.24 -20.85
N ASN A 17 12.08 0.42 -22.13
CA ASN A 17 12.84 1.57 -22.60
C ASN A 17 11.93 2.80 -22.47
N ALA A 18 11.97 3.46 -21.31
CA ALA A 18 11.46 4.81 -21.20
C ALA A 18 12.37 5.75 -22.00
N GLN A 19 11.81 6.76 -22.63
CA GLN A 19 12.53 7.81 -23.35
C GLN A 19 12.23 9.16 -22.70
N ASP A 20 13.04 10.18 -22.99
CA ASP A 20 12.74 11.51 -22.48
C ASP A 20 11.52 12.10 -23.21
N ILE A 21 10.75 12.91 -22.51
CA ILE A 21 9.57 13.58 -23.04
C ILE A 21 9.64 15.05 -22.68
N ILE A 22 9.64 15.92 -23.69
CA ILE A 22 9.58 17.37 -23.55
C ILE A 22 8.13 17.82 -23.70
N TYR A 23 7.50 18.25 -22.62
CA TYR A 23 6.21 18.91 -22.61
C TYR A 23 6.40 20.41 -22.83
N LYS A 24 5.66 20.97 -23.78
CA LYS A 24 5.68 22.40 -24.09
C LYS A 24 4.57 23.15 -23.37
N ASN A 25 4.72 24.48 -23.28
CA ASN A 25 3.73 25.38 -22.70
C ASN A 25 2.40 25.39 -23.50
N ASP A 26 2.44 25.07 -24.80
CA ASP A 26 1.26 24.92 -25.66
C ASP A 26 0.51 23.58 -25.48
N LYS A 27 0.89 22.78 -24.46
CA LYS A 27 0.37 21.44 -24.14
C LYS A 27 0.70 20.36 -25.18
N THR A 28 1.56 20.63 -26.15
CA THR A 28 2.11 19.59 -27.02
C THR A 28 3.29 18.88 -26.35
N LYS A 29 3.63 17.69 -26.86
CA LYS A 29 4.75 16.88 -26.38
C LYS A 29 5.70 16.53 -27.51
N ILE A 30 6.98 16.42 -27.18
CA ILE A 30 8.03 15.91 -28.06
C ILE A 30 8.68 14.70 -27.37
N ASP A 31 8.56 13.55 -28.01
CA ASP A 31 9.34 12.36 -27.67
C ASP A 31 10.78 12.53 -28.18
N ALA A 32 11.74 12.60 -27.27
CA ALA A 32 13.11 12.96 -27.60
C ALA A 32 14.14 12.31 -26.68
N LYS A 33 15.41 12.41 -27.07
CA LYS A 33 16.56 12.25 -26.17
C LYS A 33 17.17 13.61 -25.91
N VAL A 34 17.18 14.05 -24.65
CA VAL A 34 17.82 15.31 -24.26
C VAL A 34 19.32 15.12 -24.22
N LEU A 35 20.07 16.00 -24.89
CA LEU A 35 21.51 15.92 -25.00
C LEU A 35 22.20 16.90 -24.05
N GLU A 36 21.67 18.13 -23.98
CA GLU A 36 22.27 19.21 -23.20
C GLU A 36 21.19 20.21 -22.77
N ILE A 37 21.29 20.68 -21.52
CA ILE A 37 20.44 21.73 -20.97
C ILE A 37 21.34 22.94 -20.71
N GLY A 38 21.36 23.87 -21.66
CA GLY A 38 22.11 25.12 -21.54
C GLY A 38 21.39 26.13 -20.67
N THR A 39 21.92 27.35 -20.56
CA THR A 39 21.30 28.40 -19.72
C THR A 39 19.92 28.82 -20.22
N GLU A 40 19.79 29.04 -21.54
CA GLU A 40 18.56 29.54 -22.18
C GLU A 40 17.83 28.46 -22.98
N ASN A 41 18.57 27.47 -23.50
CA ASN A 41 18.08 26.55 -24.51
C ASN A 41 18.37 25.10 -24.14
N VAL A 42 17.55 24.18 -24.66
CA VAL A 42 17.74 22.73 -24.54
C VAL A 42 17.99 22.14 -25.92
N LYS A 43 19.05 21.32 -26.03
CA LYS A 43 19.37 20.56 -27.23
C LYS A 43 18.83 19.14 -27.11
N TYR A 44 18.11 18.68 -28.12
CA TYR A 44 17.47 17.38 -28.12
C TYR A 44 17.50 16.72 -29.50
N LYS A 45 17.25 15.41 -29.51
CA LYS A 45 17.10 14.61 -30.74
C LYS A 45 15.73 13.92 -30.75
N PRO A 46 14.85 14.16 -31.72
CA PRO A 46 13.55 13.49 -31.80
C PRO A 46 13.72 11.97 -31.87
N THR A 47 12.92 11.22 -31.10
CA THR A 47 12.95 9.75 -31.17
C THR A 47 12.61 9.24 -32.56
N ALA A 48 11.71 9.92 -33.27
CA ALA A 48 11.32 9.55 -34.64
C ALA A 48 12.48 9.63 -35.65
N ASN A 49 13.56 10.36 -35.35
CA ASN A 49 14.73 10.48 -36.22
C ASN A 49 16.03 10.50 -35.40
N PRO A 50 16.48 9.34 -34.87
CA PRO A 50 17.61 9.25 -33.96
C PRO A 50 18.97 9.48 -34.64
N ASP A 51 19.05 9.41 -35.97
CA ASP A 51 20.25 9.73 -36.76
C ASP A 51 20.20 11.14 -37.38
N GLY A 52 19.11 11.89 -37.15
CA GLY A 52 18.89 13.23 -37.68
C GLY A 52 19.73 14.33 -37.02
N PRO A 53 19.48 15.60 -37.36
CA PRO A 53 20.17 16.74 -36.75
C PRO A 53 19.76 16.92 -35.28
N VAL A 54 20.58 17.65 -34.53
CA VAL A 54 20.27 18.11 -33.18
C VAL A 54 19.37 19.35 -33.27
N TYR A 55 18.23 19.31 -32.59
CA TYR A 55 17.30 20.43 -32.52
C TYR A 55 17.49 21.20 -31.23
N THR A 56 17.14 22.49 -31.25
CA THR A 56 17.21 23.38 -30.10
C THR A 56 15.83 23.96 -29.84
N ILE A 57 15.43 24.00 -28.57
CA ILE A 57 14.18 24.63 -28.11
C ILE A 57 14.50 25.59 -26.95
N ASN A 58 13.89 26.77 -26.96
CA ASN A 58 14.04 27.73 -25.86
C ASN A 58 13.38 27.17 -24.60
N LYS A 59 14.01 27.35 -23.43
CA LYS A 59 13.40 26.97 -22.15
C LYS A 59 12.07 27.67 -21.89
N SER A 60 11.86 28.87 -22.44
CA SER A 60 10.59 29.60 -22.34
C SER A 60 9.42 28.91 -23.07
N GLU A 61 9.68 28.02 -24.01
CA GLU A 61 8.66 27.25 -24.74
C GLU A 61 8.38 25.89 -24.08
N ILE A 62 9.26 25.46 -23.18
CA ILE A 62 9.16 24.18 -22.48
C ILE A 62 8.38 24.39 -21.19
N ALA A 63 7.44 23.50 -20.90
CA ALA A 63 6.80 23.41 -19.60
C ALA A 63 7.57 22.47 -18.68
N THR A 64 7.87 21.25 -19.13
CA THR A 64 8.54 20.23 -18.33
C THR A 64 9.25 19.21 -19.21
N ILE A 65 10.43 18.75 -18.79
CA ILE A 65 11.12 17.60 -19.36
C ILE A 65 11.01 16.45 -18.38
N VAL A 66 10.55 15.28 -18.83
CA VAL A 66 10.57 14.03 -18.06
C VAL A 66 11.65 13.14 -18.65
N PHE A 67 12.64 12.74 -17.86
CA PHE A 67 13.76 11.93 -18.31
C PHE A 67 13.46 10.43 -18.19
N GLN A 68 14.21 9.60 -18.93
CA GLN A 68 14.10 8.14 -18.92
C GLN A 68 14.21 7.53 -17.52
N ASN A 69 14.98 8.12 -16.61
CA ASN A 69 15.14 7.65 -15.22
C ASN A 69 13.98 8.05 -14.28
N GLY A 70 12.96 8.75 -14.79
CA GLY A 70 11.80 9.23 -14.03
C GLY A 70 12.00 10.56 -13.31
N THR A 71 13.18 11.19 -13.39
CA THR A 71 13.36 12.58 -12.92
C THR A 71 12.70 13.55 -13.90
N PHE A 72 12.39 14.77 -13.46
CA PHE A 72 11.83 15.79 -14.33
C PHE A 72 12.37 17.19 -13.99
N GLU A 73 12.39 18.07 -14.98
CA GLU A 73 12.81 19.47 -14.86
C GLU A 73 11.72 20.38 -15.47
N THR A 74 11.18 21.30 -14.67
CA THR A 74 10.10 22.21 -15.07
C THR A 74 10.66 23.61 -15.33
N PHE A 75 10.27 24.21 -16.44
CA PHE A 75 10.67 25.56 -16.82
C PHE A 75 9.45 26.48 -16.71
N TYR A 76 9.52 27.45 -15.81
CA TYR A 76 8.45 28.43 -15.63
C TYR A 76 8.69 29.60 -16.60
N SER A 77 7.71 29.91 -17.45
CA SER A 77 7.73 31.15 -18.23
C SER A 77 7.49 32.32 -17.28
N THR A 78 8.49 33.17 -17.11
CA THR A 78 8.39 34.40 -16.32
C THR A 78 7.61 35.44 -17.11
N GLU A 79 6.29 35.30 -17.21
CA GLU A 79 5.47 36.49 -17.40
C GLU A 79 5.49 37.29 -16.10
N LYS A 80 5.96 38.54 -16.19
CA LYS A 80 5.98 39.50 -15.09
C LYS A 80 4.55 39.71 -14.57
N SER A 81 4.22 39.04 -13.48
CA SER A 81 3.15 39.42 -12.57
C SER A 81 3.61 39.10 -11.16
N SER A 82 3.76 40.17 -10.38
CA SER A 82 3.96 40.27 -8.93
C SER A 82 3.91 38.96 -8.12
N SER A 83 5.06 38.64 -7.52
CA SER A 83 5.24 37.83 -6.31
C SER A 83 4.31 36.61 -6.15
N HIS A 84 4.71 35.47 -6.72
CA HIS A 84 4.37 34.18 -6.12
C HIS A 84 5.64 33.35 -5.98
N HIS A 85 5.99 33.12 -4.71
CA HIS A 85 6.99 32.16 -4.25
C HIS A 85 6.84 30.85 -5.03
N SER A 86 7.96 30.27 -5.47
CA SER A 86 8.02 28.93 -6.06
C SER A 86 7.62 27.89 -5.02
N ASP A 87 6.33 27.81 -4.72
CA ASP A 87 5.78 26.67 -4.02
C ASP A 87 5.74 25.56 -5.07
N SER A 88 6.74 24.67 -5.03
CA SER A 88 6.51 23.24 -5.30
C SER A 88 5.10 22.94 -4.81
N ILE A 89 4.20 22.39 -5.64
CA ILE A 89 2.80 22.09 -5.22
C ILE A 89 2.87 21.44 -3.85
N SER A 90 2.73 22.27 -2.82
CA SER A 90 2.85 21.86 -1.45
C SER A 90 1.41 21.57 -1.17
N ILE A 91 1.00 20.36 -1.54
CA ILE A 91 -0.19 19.81 -0.94
C ILE A 91 0.09 19.96 0.54
N LYS A 92 -0.57 20.91 1.20
CA LYS A 92 -0.45 21.12 2.63
C LYS A 92 -1.03 19.86 3.25
N PHE A 93 -0.18 18.86 3.45
CA PHE A 93 -0.55 17.54 3.92
C PHE A 93 -1.22 17.72 5.27
N CYS A 94 -2.45 17.29 5.34
CA CYS A 94 -3.12 17.20 6.60
C CYS A 94 -2.58 16.01 7.39
N LYS A 95 -2.38 16.20 8.69
CA LYS A 95 -1.64 15.25 9.52
C LYS A 95 -2.48 14.04 9.88
N ASN A 96 -3.80 14.19 9.94
CA ASN A 96 -4.69 13.11 10.33
C ASN A 96 -5.31 12.49 9.10
N LEU A 97 -5.59 11.20 9.17
CA LEU A 97 -6.25 10.43 8.14
C LEU A 97 -7.26 9.53 8.84
N ILE A 98 -8.49 9.50 8.34
CA ILE A 98 -9.45 8.44 8.62
C ILE A 98 -9.69 7.69 7.32
N GLY A 99 -9.71 6.37 7.38
CA GLY A 99 -9.93 5.54 6.20
C GLY A 99 -10.71 4.28 6.50
N VAL A 100 -11.20 3.66 5.43
CA VAL A 100 -11.81 2.35 5.43
C VAL A 100 -10.82 1.37 4.82
N ASP A 101 -10.55 0.27 5.52
CA ASP A 101 -9.77 -0.83 4.96
C ASP A 101 -10.71 -1.79 4.23
N VAL A 102 -10.74 -1.66 2.90
CA VAL A 102 -11.57 -2.50 2.04
C VAL A 102 -11.00 -3.90 1.90
N GLY A 103 -9.74 -4.14 2.31
CA GLY A 103 -9.16 -5.48 2.38
C GLY A 103 -9.87 -6.38 3.40
N GLU A 104 -10.45 -5.78 4.46
CA GLU A 104 -11.16 -6.53 5.50
C GLU A 104 -12.42 -7.24 5.01
N PHE A 105 -13.01 -6.80 3.89
CA PHE A 105 -14.17 -7.49 3.30
C PHE A 105 -13.84 -8.91 2.85
N ALA A 106 -12.59 -9.17 2.42
CA ALA A 106 -12.13 -10.52 2.10
C ALA A 106 -12.17 -11.46 3.32
N ASN A 107 -12.06 -10.90 4.53
CA ASN A 107 -12.14 -11.60 5.80
C ASN A 107 -13.56 -11.53 6.41
N SER A 108 -14.59 -11.23 5.61
CA SER A 108 -15.96 -11.01 6.11
C SER A 108 -16.01 -9.99 7.26
N SER A 109 -15.21 -8.93 7.18
CA SER A 109 -15.06 -7.91 8.23
C SER A 109 -15.17 -6.50 7.64
N ILE A 110 -15.43 -5.51 8.50
CA ILE A 110 -15.33 -4.09 8.15
C ILE A 110 -14.17 -3.50 8.94
N GLY A 111 -13.24 -2.85 8.26
CA GLY A 111 -12.10 -2.17 8.86
C GLY A 111 -12.18 -0.65 8.71
N MET A 112 -11.83 0.06 9.77
CA MET A 112 -11.52 1.47 9.77
C MET A 112 -10.09 1.70 10.26
N VAL A 113 -9.51 2.81 9.83
CA VAL A 113 -8.15 3.18 10.18
C VAL A 113 -8.12 4.64 10.59
N TYR A 114 -7.40 4.93 11.66
CA TYR A 114 -6.92 6.27 11.96
C TYR A 114 -5.41 6.32 11.79
N GLU A 115 -4.88 7.35 11.13
CA GLU A 115 -3.44 7.58 11.01
C GLU A 115 -3.10 9.02 11.38
N HIS A 116 -2.05 9.20 12.18
CA HIS A 116 -1.48 10.50 12.52
C HIS A 116 -0.04 10.60 12.04
N THR A 117 0.24 11.52 11.12
CA THR A 117 1.55 11.79 10.55
C THR A 117 2.30 12.88 11.32
N PHE A 118 3.57 12.63 11.64
CA PHE A 118 4.44 13.52 12.40
C PHE A 118 5.90 13.49 11.91
N GLY A 119 6.74 14.31 12.55
CA GLY A 119 8.15 14.47 12.19
C GLY A 119 8.39 15.43 11.03
N LYS A 120 9.67 15.76 10.80
CA LYS A 120 10.10 16.65 9.71
C LYS A 120 9.62 16.05 8.38
N LYS A 121 8.96 16.86 7.53
CA LYS A 121 8.39 16.43 6.25
C LYS A 121 7.41 15.23 6.33
N GLY A 122 6.88 14.91 7.52
CA GLY A 122 5.95 13.79 7.72
C GLY A 122 6.58 12.41 7.50
N MET A 123 7.85 12.24 7.89
CA MET A 123 8.59 10.98 7.73
C MET A 123 8.05 9.83 8.59
N PHE A 124 7.24 10.10 9.61
CA PHE A 124 6.70 9.09 10.49
C PHE A 124 5.17 9.20 10.57
N ALA A 125 4.48 8.09 10.78
CA ALA A 125 3.07 8.11 11.15
C ALA A 125 2.75 6.97 12.12
N LEU A 126 1.74 7.19 12.97
CA LEU A 126 1.16 6.16 13.81
C LEU A 126 -0.21 5.82 13.24
N ARG A 127 -0.44 4.54 12.90
CA ARG A 127 -1.71 4.06 12.37
C ARG A 127 -2.34 3.08 13.35
N ILE A 128 -3.62 3.27 13.62
CA ILE A 128 -4.45 2.42 14.46
C ILE A 128 -5.56 1.85 13.58
N PRO A 129 -5.42 0.60 13.09
CA PRO A 129 -6.51 -0.12 12.47
C PRO A 129 -7.50 -0.62 13.54
N PHE A 130 -8.78 -0.63 13.20
CA PHE A 130 -9.85 -1.26 13.96
C PHE A 130 -10.77 -2.00 13.01
N ALA A 131 -11.07 -3.27 13.27
CA ALA A 131 -11.97 -4.05 12.45
C ALA A 131 -12.99 -4.81 13.30
N VAL A 132 -14.17 -5.05 12.73
CA VAL A 132 -15.23 -5.87 13.33
C VAL A 132 -15.66 -6.92 12.30
N GLY A 133 -15.77 -8.17 12.73
CA GLY A 133 -16.26 -9.23 11.87
C GLY A 133 -17.77 -9.15 11.66
N LEU A 134 -18.20 -9.40 10.43
CA LEU A 134 -19.61 -9.42 10.03
C LEU A 134 -20.23 -10.80 10.14
N ASN A 135 -19.40 -11.84 10.10
CA ASN A 135 -19.87 -13.20 9.97
C ASN A 135 -19.79 -13.91 11.33
N GLN A 136 -20.97 -14.13 11.92
CA GLN A 136 -21.15 -14.86 13.18
C GLN A 136 -21.53 -16.34 12.97
N GLY A 137 -21.36 -16.85 11.74
CA GLY A 137 -21.67 -18.22 11.37
C GLY A 137 -20.75 -19.24 12.02
N ASN A 138 -21.23 -20.49 12.08
CA ASN A 138 -20.56 -21.63 12.71
C ASN A 138 -19.29 -22.02 11.92
N TYR A 139 -18.12 -21.54 12.33
CA TYR A 139 -16.86 -21.95 11.73
C TYR A 139 -16.46 -23.33 12.26
N ARG A 140 -16.75 -24.35 11.46
CA ARG A 140 -16.22 -25.72 11.65
C ARG A 140 -14.71 -25.68 11.45
N ASN A 141 -13.95 -25.85 12.54
CA ASN A 141 -12.68 -26.61 12.64
C ASN A 141 -11.72 -26.00 13.68
N TYR A 142 -10.99 -26.91 14.34
CA TYR A 142 -9.87 -26.71 15.27
C TYR A 142 -8.68 -25.87 14.72
N TYR A 143 -8.67 -25.56 13.42
CA TYR A 143 -7.57 -24.85 12.72
C TYR A 143 -8.01 -23.54 12.03
N GLY A 144 -9.25 -23.08 12.23
CA GLY A 144 -9.88 -21.99 11.45
C GLY A 144 -10.40 -20.82 12.29
N GLY A 145 -9.65 -20.39 13.30
CA GLY A 145 -10.05 -19.33 14.23
C GLY A 145 -9.99 -17.91 13.63
N TYR A 146 -8.79 -17.34 13.55
CA TYR A 146 -8.55 -16.00 13.02
C TYR A 146 -7.97 -16.05 11.59
N PRO A 147 -8.43 -15.21 10.63
CA PRO A 147 -9.39 -14.12 10.76
C PRO A 147 -10.86 -14.51 10.52
N GLN A 148 -11.18 -15.77 10.20
CA GLN A 148 -12.55 -16.16 9.79
C GLN A 148 -13.59 -15.89 10.89
N GLY A 149 -13.31 -16.28 12.13
CA GLY A 149 -14.15 -16.06 13.31
C GLY A 149 -13.98 -14.71 13.98
N LYS A 150 -13.36 -13.71 13.32
CA LYS A 150 -13.06 -12.39 13.91
C LYS A 150 -14.32 -11.78 14.54
N LEU A 151 -14.22 -11.42 15.82
CA LEU A 151 -15.21 -10.61 16.51
C LEU A 151 -14.81 -9.14 16.39
N LEU A 152 -13.58 -8.84 16.78
CA LEU A 152 -12.95 -7.53 16.63
C LEU A 152 -11.44 -7.70 16.46
N SER A 153 -10.79 -6.70 15.87
CA SER A 153 -9.35 -6.55 15.95
C SER A 153 -8.94 -5.09 15.99
N THR A 154 -7.78 -4.84 16.58
CA THR A 154 -7.13 -3.54 16.60
C THR A 154 -5.61 -3.72 16.59
N GLY A 155 -4.86 -2.64 16.39
CA GLY A 155 -3.42 -2.73 16.37
C GLY A 155 -2.75 -1.38 16.34
N ILE A 156 -1.44 -1.42 16.16
CA ILE A 156 -0.60 -0.26 15.98
C ILE A 156 0.40 -0.57 14.87
N ASP A 157 0.41 0.26 13.82
CA ASP A 157 1.47 0.28 12.82
C ASP A 157 2.29 1.57 13.02
N PHE A 158 3.59 1.42 13.22
CA PHE A 158 4.51 2.56 13.20
C PHE A 158 5.08 2.70 11.79
N ILE A 159 4.62 3.69 11.04
CA ILE A 159 4.94 3.86 9.64
C ILE A 159 6.14 4.78 9.47
N TYR A 160 7.09 4.35 8.64
CA TYR A 160 8.25 5.13 8.24
C TYR A 160 8.24 5.38 6.73
N PHE A 161 8.29 6.66 6.34
CA PHE A 161 8.41 7.15 4.98
C PHE A 161 9.84 7.67 4.74
N PRO A 162 10.73 6.90 4.08
CA PRO A 162 12.15 7.28 3.92
C PRO A 162 12.36 8.63 3.24
N THR A 163 11.43 9.04 2.37
CA THR A 163 11.50 10.29 1.61
C THR A 163 10.46 11.34 2.06
N GLY A 164 9.82 11.15 3.21
CA GLY A 164 8.72 11.99 3.71
C GLY A 164 7.42 11.84 2.91
N GLN A 165 6.43 12.68 3.23
CA GLN A 165 5.12 12.68 2.55
C GLN A 165 5.18 13.24 1.14
N GLY A 166 4.27 12.79 0.28
CA GLY A 166 4.17 13.19 -1.12
C GLY A 166 3.03 12.48 -1.83
N VAL A 167 2.96 12.64 -3.15
CA VAL A 167 1.87 12.07 -3.97
C VAL A 167 1.98 10.56 -4.11
N LEU A 168 3.16 9.99 -4.32
CA LEU A 168 3.37 8.55 -4.36
C LEU A 168 4.57 8.20 -3.50
N LYS A 169 4.36 7.41 -2.45
CA LYS A 169 5.37 7.15 -1.43
C LYS A 169 5.38 5.70 -1.00
N TYR A 170 6.57 5.14 -0.97
CA TYR A 170 6.83 3.88 -0.29
C TYR A 170 6.92 4.11 1.23
N TYR A 171 6.46 3.12 2.00
CA TYR A 171 6.69 3.05 3.43
C TYR A 171 6.97 1.63 3.92
N ALA A 172 7.66 1.55 5.05
CA ALA A 172 7.80 0.33 5.85
C ALA A 172 7.17 0.57 7.22
N ALA A 173 6.53 -0.45 7.79
CA ALA A 173 5.82 -0.34 9.05
C ALA A 173 5.95 -1.61 9.88
N PRO A 174 6.75 -1.63 10.96
CA PRO A 174 6.53 -2.61 12.03
C PRO A 174 5.10 -2.47 12.56
N TYR A 175 4.45 -3.62 12.77
CA TYR A 175 3.09 -3.67 13.26
C TYR A 175 2.94 -4.62 14.43
N PHE A 176 1.96 -4.32 15.26
CA PHE A 176 1.40 -5.20 16.27
C PHE A 176 -0.12 -5.22 16.11
N GLU A 177 -0.72 -6.39 16.28
CA GLU A 177 -2.14 -6.63 16.14
C GLU A 177 -2.63 -7.48 17.30
N TRP A 178 -3.79 -7.10 17.84
CA TRP A 178 -4.55 -7.89 18.78
C TRP A 178 -5.98 -8.05 18.27
N GLY A 179 -6.54 -9.24 18.40
CA GLY A 179 -7.91 -9.52 18.00
C GLY A 179 -8.59 -10.49 18.93
N MET A 180 -9.91 -10.52 18.84
CA MET A 180 -10.74 -11.55 19.44
C MET A 180 -11.45 -12.29 18.33
N PHE A 181 -11.57 -13.61 18.45
CA PHE A 181 -12.31 -14.43 17.51
C PHE A 181 -13.12 -15.49 18.23
N ARG A 182 -14.15 -15.99 17.55
CA ARG A 182 -14.95 -17.14 18.00
C ARG A 182 -14.52 -18.38 17.23
N TYR A 183 -14.49 -19.51 17.92
CA TYR A 183 -14.26 -20.82 17.31
C TYR A 183 -15.21 -21.86 17.93
N GLU A 184 -15.41 -22.98 17.23
CA GLU A 184 -16.28 -24.08 17.68
C GLU A 184 -15.46 -25.35 17.86
N ASN A 185 -15.62 -26.00 19.03
CA ASN A 185 -15.05 -27.32 19.28
C ASN A 185 -16.10 -28.41 19.00
N TYR A 186 -15.68 -29.44 18.27
CA TYR A 186 -16.53 -30.57 17.93
C TYR A 186 -16.24 -31.73 18.89
N HIS A 187 -17.20 -32.07 19.76
CA HIS A 187 -17.09 -33.23 20.64
C HIS A 187 -17.75 -34.46 19.99
N TYR A 188 -16.94 -35.47 19.66
CA TYR A 188 -17.42 -36.83 19.39
C TYR A 188 -17.50 -37.61 20.70
N TRP A 189 -18.65 -38.23 20.97
CA TRP A 189 -18.74 -39.35 21.90
C TRP A 189 -18.90 -40.64 21.11
N TYR A 190 -17.95 -41.57 21.26
CA TYR A 190 -18.12 -42.93 20.77
C TYR A 190 -19.01 -43.69 21.75
N ASN A 191 -20.22 -44.05 21.33
CA ASN A 191 -21.03 -45.03 22.04
C ASN A 191 -20.80 -46.41 21.41
N TYR A 192 -20.40 -47.40 22.20
CA TYR A 192 -20.16 -48.77 21.71
C TYR A 192 -21.47 -49.47 21.32
N SER A 193 -22.60 -48.94 21.78
CA SER A 193 -23.93 -49.32 21.32
C SER A 193 -24.28 -48.47 20.09
N GLN A 194 -24.64 -49.12 18.97
CA GLN A 194 -24.81 -48.54 17.62
C GLN A 194 -25.97 -47.52 17.47
N ILE A 195 -26.18 -46.67 18.45
CA ILE A 195 -27.15 -45.58 18.45
C ILE A 195 -26.39 -44.29 18.15
N PRO A 196 -26.75 -43.51 17.12
CA PRO A 196 -26.13 -42.21 16.87
C PRO A 196 -26.42 -41.28 18.05
N SER A 197 -25.39 -40.96 18.84
CA SER A 197 -25.49 -39.92 19.88
C SER A 197 -25.62 -38.54 19.21
N PRO A 198 -26.37 -37.58 19.80
CA PRO A 198 -26.43 -36.21 19.29
C PRO A 198 -25.05 -35.57 19.38
N SER A 199 -24.56 -35.02 18.27
CA SER A 199 -23.41 -34.11 18.29
C SER A 199 -23.88 -32.73 18.76
N TYR A 200 -23.12 -32.11 19.66
CA TYR A 200 -23.36 -30.73 20.09
C TYR A 200 -22.11 -29.87 19.86
N TYR A 201 -22.34 -28.58 19.64
CA TYR A 201 -21.30 -27.59 19.40
C TYR A 201 -21.21 -26.69 20.62
N GLU A 202 -20.01 -26.51 21.16
CA GLU A 202 -19.72 -25.47 22.14
C GLU A 202 -18.94 -24.34 21.47
N ARG A 203 -19.36 -23.11 21.77
CA ARG A 203 -18.78 -21.88 21.22
C ARG A 203 -17.83 -21.28 22.22
N PHE A 204 -16.58 -21.08 21.80
CA PHE A 204 -15.52 -20.49 22.61
C PHE A 204 -15.02 -19.20 21.96
N SER A 205 -14.40 -18.34 22.75
CA SER A 205 -13.69 -17.15 22.27
C SER A 205 -12.19 -17.30 22.53
N GLY A 206 -11.39 -16.97 21.54
CA GLY A 206 -9.93 -16.88 21.64
C GLY A 206 -9.44 -15.45 21.41
N GLN A 207 -8.16 -15.23 21.75
CA GLN A 207 -7.43 -14.00 21.46
C GLN A 207 -6.37 -14.28 20.39
N HIS A 208 -6.19 -13.31 19.51
CA HIS A 208 -5.17 -13.31 18.48
C HIS A 208 -4.14 -12.24 18.82
N LEU A 209 -2.86 -12.60 18.79
CA LEU A 209 -1.74 -11.68 18.92
C LEU A 209 -0.82 -11.87 17.72
N ALA A 210 -0.50 -10.80 17.00
CA ALA A 210 0.43 -10.87 15.89
C ALA A 210 1.35 -9.66 15.83
N GLY A 211 2.52 -9.86 15.23
CA GLY A 211 3.45 -8.78 14.98
C GLY A 211 4.40 -9.11 13.85
N GLY A 212 4.90 -8.08 13.18
CA GLY A 212 5.79 -8.25 12.04
C GLY A 212 6.12 -6.93 11.37
N ILE A 213 6.45 -7.00 10.07
CA ILE A 213 6.78 -5.83 9.26
C ILE A 213 5.88 -5.83 8.02
N LYS A 214 5.36 -4.65 7.68
CA LYS A 214 4.62 -4.38 6.44
C LYS A 214 5.43 -3.47 5.54
N ASN A 215 5.29 -3.67 4.24
CA ASN A 215 5.78 -2.76 3.22
C ASN A 215 4.60 -2.32 2.36
N GLY A 216 4.56 -1.04 2.03
CA GLY A 216 3.39 -0.45 1.40
C GLY A 216 3.70 0.74 0.52
N MET A 217 2.67 1.11 -0.23
CA MET A 217 2.66 2.31 -1.04
C MET A 217 1.45 3.16 -0.68
N LEU A 218 1.67 4.46 -0.55
CA LEU A 218 0.67 5.51 -0.41
C LEU A 218 0.60 6.28 -1.72
N TRP A 219 -0.60 6.40 -2.28
CA TRP A 219 -0.91 7.29 -3.38
C TRP A 219 -1.93 8.33 -2.92
N GLN A 220 -1.55 9.60 -2.98
CA GLN A 220 -2.33 10.74 -2.56
C GLN A 220 -2.50 11.71 -3.74
N PRO A 221 -3.51 11.50 -4.61
CA PRO A 221 -3.73 12.34 -5.78
C PRO A 221 -4.24 13.75 -5.45
N THR A 222 -4.80 13.96 -4.24
CA THR A 222 -5.33 15.26 -3.81
C THR A 222 -4.92 15.57 -2.37
N ARG A 223 -5.28 16.76 -1.86
CA ARG A 223 -5.00 17.12 -0.47
C ARG A 223 -5.69 16.24 0.56
N HIS A 224 -6.88 15.75 0.25
CA HIS A 224 -7.72 15.02 1.19
C HIS A 224 -7.81 13.53 0.85
N PHE A 225 -7.93 13.16 -0.41
CA PHE A 225 -8.08 11.75 -0.79
C PHE A 225 -6.73 11.04 -0.90
N CYS A 226 -6.65 9.87 -0.26
CA CYS A 226 -5.51 8.97 -0.33
C CYS A 226 -5.94 7.51 -0.49
N PHE A 227 -5.07 6.74 -1.11
CA PHE A 227 -5.17 5.31 -1.28
C PHE A 227 -3.86 4.70 -0.78
N SER A 228 -3.91 3.66 0.03
CA SER A 228 -2.70 2.91 0.39
C SER A 228 -2.93 1.43 0.33
N ALA A 229 -1.93 0.70 -0.14
CA ALA A 229 -1.91 -0.75 -0.08
C ALA A 229 -0.61 -1.19 0.58
N ASP A 230 -0.71 -2.13 1.51
CA ASP A 230 0.44 -2.75 2.15
C ASP A 230 0.25 -4.24 2.34
N PHE A 231 1.37 -4.96 2.35
CA PHE A 231 1.45 -6.36 2.68
C PHE A 231 2.57 -6.57 3.69
N GLY A 232 2.40 -7.56 4.56
CA GLY A 232 3.33 -7.82 5.64
C GLY A 232 3.42 -9.28 6.00
N PHE A 233 4.55 -9.60 6.59
CA PHE A 233 4.88 -10.92 7.10
C PHE A 233 5.28 -10.78 8.56
N GLY A 234 4.91 -11.77 9.37
CA GLY A 234 5.16 -11.76 10.80
C GLY A 234 4.94 -13.11 11.44
N ILE A 235 4.73 -13.07 12.74
CA ILE A 235 4.38 -14.21 13.57
C ILE A 235 3.06 -13.89 14.28
N LYS A 236 2.24 -14.92 14.47
CA LYS A 236 1.04 -14.86 15.30
C LYS A 236 1.06 -15.93 16.38
N LYS A 237 0.31 -15.67 17.44
CA LYS A 237 -0.06 -16.59 18.50
C LYS A 237 -1.56 -16.45 18.74
N ASP A 238 -2.28 -17.56 18.57
CA ASP A 238 -3.71 -17.62 18.86
C ASP A 238 -3.90 -18.30 20.21
N GLU A 239 -4.35 -17.55 21.21
CA GLU A 239 -4.62 -18.03 22.57
C GLU A 239 -6.07 -18.49 22.65
N THR A 240 -6.26 -19.78 22.93
CA THR A 240 -7.56 -20.43 23.00
C THR A 240 -7.68 -21.18 24.32
N SER A 241 -8.87 -21.69 24.65
CA SER A 241 -9.06 -22.47 25.89
C SER A 241 -8.45 -23.89 25.84
N ASP A 242 -7.83 -24.27 24.72
CA ASP A 242 -7.19 -25.55 24.50
C ASP A 242 -5.66 -25.48 24.77
N LEU A 243 -5.09 -26.54 25.36
CA LEU A 243 -3.71 -26.59 25.86
C LEU A 243 -2.59 -26.64 24.79
N ASN A 244 -2.93 -26.60 23.50
CA ASN A 244 -1.98 -26.72 22.38
C ASN A 244 -1.82 -25.39 21.63
N GLU A 245 -1.19 -24.41 22.29
CA GLU A 245 -0.83 -23.13 21.67
C GLU A 245 0.38 -23.28 20.73
N SER A 246 0.26 -22.79 19.49
CA SER A 246 1.34 -22.75 18.50
C SER A 246 1.67 -21.31 18.09
N ILE A 247 2.95 -21.07 17.79
CA ILE A 247 3.39 -19.85 17.10
C ILE A 247 3.42 -20.17 15.61
N GLU A 248 2.75 -19.35 14.82
CA GLU A 248 2.58 -19.58 13.38
C GLU A 248 3.01 -18.37 12.56
N PRO A 249 3.41 -18.55 11.29
CA PRO A 249 3.60 -17.44 10.36
C PRO A 249 2.30 -16.64 10.18
N HIS A 250 2.44 -15.32 10.11
CA HIS A 250 1.32 -14.40 9.89
C HIS A 250 1.51 -13.59 8.61
N PHE A 251 0.45 -13.53 7.81
CA PHE A 251 0.39 -12.73 6.59
C PHE A 251 -0.70 -11.68 6.75
N LYS A 252 -0.37 -10.43 6.44
CA LYS A 252 -1.31 -9.32 6.52
C LYS A 252 -1.30 -8.55 5.22
N ALA A 253 -2.48 -8.16 4.74
CA ALA A 253 -2.63 -7.28 3.60
C ALA A 253 -3.74 -6.27 3.89
N ASN A 254 -3.47 -4.99 3.63
CA ASN A 254 -4.40 -3.90 3.85
C ASN A 254 -4.57 -3.11 2.55
N VAL A 255 -5.80 -2.69 2.25
CA VAL A 255 -6.11 -1.77 1.14
C VAL A 255 -7.02 -0.69 1.69
N ILE A 256 -6.47 0.50 1.89
CA ILE A 256 -7.12 1.59 2.61
C ILE A 256 -7.47 2.71 1.65
N ILE A 257 -8.72 3.15 1.71
CA ILE A 257 -9.20 4.38 1.10
C ILE A 257 -9.41 5.38 2.23
N GLY A 258 -8.71 6.51 2.17
CA GLY A 258 -8.65 7.47 3.27
C GLY A 258 -8.94 8.91 2.88
N TYR A 259 -9.35 9.67 3.89
CA TYR A 259 -9.56 11.11 3.88
C TYR A 259 -8.66 11.77 4.91
N ARG A 260 -7.82 12.71 4.47
CA ARG A 260 -6.88 13.48 5.30
C ARG A 260 -7.47 14.83 5.74
N PHE A 261 -7.25 15.25 6.98
CA PHE A 261 -7.75 16.50 7.58
C PHE A 261 -6.85 17.12 8.68
#